data_AF-A0A4Q5ZEA8-F1
#
_entry.id   AF-A0A4Q5ZEA8-F1
#
_cell.length_a   1.000
_cell.length_b   1.000
_cell.length_c   1.000
_cell.angle_alpha   90.00
_cell.angle_beta   90.00
_cell.angle_gamma   90.00
#
_symmetry.space_group_name_H-M   'P 1'
#
loop_
_entity.id
_entity.type
_entity.pdbx_description
1 polymer ?
#
loop_
_entity_poly.entity_id
_entity_poly.type
_entity_poly.pdbx_seq_one_letter_code
_entity_poly.pdbx_strand_id
1 'polypeptide(L)' 'MIEIVEVHTRKQLKLFIDFQHDLYKGDSNYVPELFIAQSDLLSPGKHPFHEHSKIQLFLAYKDQVIVGRIAAIMNNNHNS' A
#
# COMPACT_ATOMS: atom_id res chain seq x y z
N MET A 1 21.70 1.74 -4.16
CA MET A 1 21.22 0.73 -3.20
C MET A 1 19.72 0.92 -3.04
N ILE A 2 18.95 -0.15 -2.84
CA ILE A 2 17.51 -0.02 -2.55
C ILE A 2 17.33 -0.28 -1.06
N GLU A 3 16.64 0.65 -0.38
CA GLU A 3 16.21 0.50 1.01
C GLU A 3 14.74 0.09 1.03
N ILE A 4 14.41 -0.93 1.83
CA ILE A 4 13.03 -1.40 2.02
C ILE A 4 12.58 -1.01 3.41
N VAL A 5 11.45 -0.30 3.48
CA VAL A 5 10.90 0.23 4.74
C VAL A 5 9.50 -0.30 4.94
N GLU A 6 9.25 -0.87 6.12
CA GLU A 6 7.91 -1.23 6.57
C GLU A 6 7.06 0.03 6.85
N VAL A 7 5.81 -0.02 6.41
CA VAL A 7 4.84 1.05 6.67
C VAL A 7 4.22 0.83 8.05
N HIS A 8 4.55 1.70 9.00
CA HIS A 8 3.97 1.69 10.35
C HIS A 8 3.23 2.97 10.70
N THR A 9 3.47 4.05 9.96
CA THR A 9 2.92 5.37 10.25
C THR A 9 1.86 5.78 9.23
N ARG A 10 0.92 6.63 9.64
CA ARG A 10 -0.08 7.22 8.72
C ARG A 10 0.56 8.00 7.56
N LYS A 11 1.72 8.63 7.80
CA LYS A 11 2.48 9.34 6.76
C LYS A 11 3.00 8.37 5.70
N GLN A 12 3.60 7.26 6.12
CA GLN A 12 4.05 6.21 5.20
C GLN A 12 2.88 5.55 4.48
N LEU A 13 1.74 5.34 5.14
CA LEU A 13 0.54 4.80 4.49
C LEU A 13 0.03 5.74 3.39
N LYS A 14 0.03 7.06 3.65
CA LYS A 14 -0.31 8.05 2.63
C LYS A 14 0.63 7.96 1.43
N LEU A 15 1.95 7.92 1.67
CA LEU A 15 2.95 7.76 0.60
C LEU A 15 2.73 6.44 -0.18
N PHE A 16 2.40 5.36 0.52
CA PHE A 16 2.08 4.09 -0.09
C PHE A 16 0.89 4.19 -1.04
N ILE A 17 -0.21 4.82 -0.63
CA ILE A 17 -1.41 5.01 -1.45
C ILE A 17 -1.11 5.92 -2.65
N ASP A 18 -0.48 7.07 -2.40
CA ASP A 18 -0.26 8.11 -3.41
C ASP A 18 0.75 7.69 -4.50
N PHE A 19 1.72 6.83 -4.17
CA PHE A 19 2.78 6.40 -5.11
C PHE A 19 2.24 5.87 -6.45
N GLN A 20 1.04 5.27 -6.48
CA GLN A 20 0.44 4.79 -7.72
C GLN A 20 0.19 5.92 -8.73
N HIS A 21 -0.15 7.12 -8.25
CA HIS A 21 -0.35 8.28 -9.13
C HIS A 21 0.95 8.72 -9.81
N ASP A 22 2.07 8.63 -9.11
CA ASP A 22 3.39 8.92 -9.67
C ASP A 22 3.83 7.81 -10.63
N LEU A 23 3.62 6.54 -10.26
CA LEU A 23 3.99 5.38 -11.06
C LEU A 23 3.29 5.34 -12.41
N TYR A 24 1.99 5.64 -12.44
CA TYR A 24 1.16 5.61 -13.66
C TYR A 24 0.94 7.00 -14.28
N LYS A 25 1.80 7.97 -13.93
CA LYS A 25 1.69 9.32 -14.47
C LYS A 25 1.83 9.32 -16.00
N GLY A 26 0.77 9.72 -16.69
CA GLY A 26 0.73 9.77 -18.15
C GLY A 26 0.21 8.51 -18.83
N ASP A 27 -0.14 7.47 -18.08
CA ASP A 27 -0.86 6.32 -18.63
C ASP A 27 -2.33 6.69 -18.88
N SER A 28 -2.78 6.60 -20.13
CA SER A 28 -4.15 6.94 -20.54
C SER A 28 -5.22 6.01 -19.95
N ASN A 29 -4.82 4.85 -19.45
CA ASN A 29 -5.72 3.84 -18.88
C ASN A 29 -5.72 3.87 -17.34
N TYR A 30 -4.93 4.74 -16.72
CA TYR A 30 -4.87 4.82 -15.28
C TYR A 30 -6.11 5.50 -14.71
N VAL A 31 -6.88 4.73 -13.94
CA VAL A 31 -8.03 5.23 -13.18
C VAL A 31 -7.68 5.20 -11.70
N PRO A 32 -7.44 6.36 -11.06
CA PRO A 32 -7.08 6.40 -9.65
C PRO A 32 -8.26 5.98 -8.77
N GLU A 33 -7.97 5.17 -7.74
CA GLU A 33 -8.94 4.91 -6.69
C GLU A 33 -9.09 6.08 -5.72
N LEU A 34 -10.24 6.16 -5.04
CA LEU A 34 -10.46 7.15 -3.99
C LEU A 34 -9.51 6.89 -2.81
N PHE A 35 -8.75 7.92 -2.44
CA PHE A 35 -7.80 7.84 -1.31
C PHE A 35 -8.46 7.31 -0.03
N ILE A 36 -9.69 7.74 0.26
CA ILE A 36 -10.41 7.33 1.48
C ILE A 36 -10.72 5.83 1.50
N ALA A 37 -11.12 5.26 0.36
CA ALA A 37 -11.42 3.84 0.23
C ALA A 37 -10.15 2.99 0.45
N GLN A 38 -9.05 3.38 -0.20
CA GLN A 38 -7.75 2.75 -0.03
C GLN A 38 -7.24 2.90 1.42
N SER A 39 -7.37 4.08 2.01
CA SER A 39 -6.97 4.34 3.40
C SER A 39 -7.74 3.48 4.39
N ASP A 40 -9.05 3.31 4.21
CA ASP A 40 -9.87 2.50 5.11
C ASP A 40 -9.58 1.00 4.94
N LEU A 41 -9.41 0.51 3.70
CA LEU A 41 -9.01 -0.88 3.43
C LEU A 41 -7.67 -1.24 4.08
N LEU A 42 -6.68 -0.36 3.95
CA LEU A 42 -5.30 -0.63 4.37
C LEU A 42 -5.04 -0.30 5.84
N SER A 43 -5.95 0.41 6.52
CA SER A 43 -5.83 0.71 7.96
C SER A 43 -6.35 -0.46 8.80
N PRO A 44 -5.52 -1.05 9.68
CA PRO A 44 -5.97 -2.09 10.59
C PRO A 44 -7.19 -1.67 11.42
N GLY A 45 -8.19 -2.53 11.49
CA GLY A 45 -9.42 -2.31 12.27
C GLY A 45 -10.49 -1.42 11.62
N LYS A 46 -10.26 -0.91 10.40
CA LYS A 46 -11.24 -0.10 9.68
C LYS A 46 -12.04 -0.85 8.61
N HIS A 47 -11.56 -2.01 8.19
CA HIS A 47 -12.16 -2.78 7.12
C HIS A 47 -12.32 -4.25 7.54
N PRO A 48 -13.43 -4.94 7.19
CA PRO A 48 -13.69 -6.33 7.57
C PRO A 48 -12.58 -7.32 7.17
N PHE A 49 -11.76 -6.96 6.17
CA PHE A 49 -10.57 -7.72 5.79
C PHE A 49 -9.68 -8.09 6.99
N HIS A 50 -9.51 -7.15 7.92
CA HIS A 50 -8.63 -7.32 9.09
C HIS A 50 -9.21 -8.23 10.18
N GLU A 51 -10.48 -8.64 10.07
CA GLU A 51 -11.10 -9.59 11.00
C GLU A 51 -10.52 -10.99 10.85
N HIS A 52 -10.05 -11.33 9.64
CA HIS A 52 -9.59 -12.67 9.30
C HIS A 52 -8.20 -12.70 8.65
N SER A 53 -7.74 -11.59 8.08
CA SER A 53 -6.50 -11.53 7.31
C SER A 53 -5.56 -10.46 7.83
N LYS A 54 -4.28 -10.59 7.50
CA LYS A 54 -3.25 -9.59 7.84
C LYS A 54 -2.61 -9.03 6.59
N ILE A 55 -2.30 -7.74 6.62
CA ILE A 55 -1.52 -7.04 5.60
C ILE A 55 -0.29 -6.43 6.25
N GLN A 56 0.85 -6.54 5.59
CA GLN A 56 2.04 -5.74 5.86
C GLN A 56 2.43 -5.01 4.58
N LEU A 57 2.63 -3.70 4.67
CA LEU A 57 2.96 -2.86 3.52
C LEU A 57 4.43 -2.45 3.57
N PHE A 58 5.05 -2.32 2.40
CA PHE A 58 6.45 -1.94 2.25
C PHE A 58 6.61 -0.89 1.15
N LEU A 59 7.53 0.04 1.38
CA LEU A 59 8.00 1.03 0.41
C LEU A 59 9.45 0.72 0.04
N ALA A 60 9.78 0.86 -1.24
CA ALA A 60 11.14 0.78 -1.74
C ALA A 60 11.67 2.19 -2.05
N TYR A 61 12.82 2.53 -1.47
CA TYR A 61 13.50 3.79 -1.68
C TYR A 61 14.81 3.58 -2.44
N LYS A 62 15.07 4.45 -3.42
CA LYS A 62 16.37 4.61 -4.07
C LYS A 62 16.73 6.08 -4.02
N ASP A 63 17.86 6.39 -3.39
CA ASP A 63 18.35 7.78 -3.25
C ASP A 63 17.28 8.71 -2.64
N GLN A 64 16.62 8.25 -1.57
CA GLN A 64 15.50 8.92 -0.86
C GLN A 64 14.21 9.11 -1.67
N VAL A 65 14.16 8.61 -2.90
CA VAL A 65 12.96 8.65 -3.75
C VAL A 65 12.25 7.30 -3.70
N ILE A 66 10.92 7.32 -3.57
CA ILE A 66 10.11 6.10 -3.65
C ILE A 66 10.13 5.58 -5.09
N VAL A 67 10.52 4.31 -5.25
CA VAL A 67 10.60 3.64 -6.55
C VAL A 67 9.71 2.42 -6.64
N GLY A 68 9.03 2.05 -5.55
CA GLY A 68 8.14 0.90 -5.54
C GLY A 68 7.37 0.75 -4.24
N ARG A 69 6.33 -0.08 -4.29
CA ARG A 69 5.54 -0.49 -3.12
C ARG A 69 5.09 -1.94 -3.28
N ILE A 70 5.03 -2.70 -2.19
CA ILE A 70 4.43 -4.04 -2.18
C ILE A 70 3.57 -4.24 -0.93
N ALA A 71 2.55 -5.08 -1.04
CA ALA A 71 1.75 -5.54 0.09
C ALA A 71 1.96 -7.05 0.26
N ALA A 72 2.40 -7.47 1.43
CA ALA A 72 2.35 -8.86 1.84
C ALA A 72 0.99 -9.13 2.49
N ILE A 73 0.25 -10.08 1.92
CA ILE A 73 -1.10 -10.42 2.36
C ILE A 73 -1.09 -11.86 2.88
N MET A 74 -1.50 -12.04 4.13
CA MET A 74 -1.78 -13.35 4.70
C MET A 74 -3.31 -13.52 4.82
N ASN A 75 -3.88 -14.26 3.87
CA ASN A 75 -5.33 -14.51 3.80
C ASN A 75 -5.70 -15.84 4.45
N ASN A 76 -6.20 -15.80 5.68
CA ASN A 76 -6.53 -17.03 6.41
C ASN A 76 -7.84 -17.69 5.94
N ASN A 77 -8.70 -17.00 5.19
CA ASN A 77 -9.93 -17.59 4.67
C ASN A 77 -9.67 -18.55 3.51
N HIS A 78 -8.51 -18.48 2.84
CA HIS A 78 -8.20 -19.25 1.63
C HIS A 78 -6.87 -20.04 1.74
N ASN A 79 -6.24 -20.05 2.92
CA ASN A 79 -4.99 -20.77 3.19
C ASN A 79 -5.21 -22.04 4.04
N SER A 80 -6.33 -22.75 3.81
CA SER A 80 -6.59 -24.07 4.40
C SER A 80 -5.88 -25.18 3.63
#